data_AF-A0AAN8SEN8-F1
#
_entry.id   AF-A0AAN8SEN8-F1
#
_cell.length_a   1.000
_cell.length_b   1.000
_cell.length_c   1.000
_cell.angle_alpha   90.00
_cell.angle_beta   90.00
_cell.angle_gamma   90.00
#
_symmetry.space_group_name_H-M   'P 1'
#
loop_
_entity.id
_entity.type
_entity.pdbx_description
1 polymer ?
#
loop_
_entity_poly.entity_id
_entity_poly.type
_entity_poly.pdbx_seq_one_letter_code
_entity_poly.pdbx_strand_id
1 'polypeptide(L)'
;MSRNTSLLSVTKDSSDRFRRLEAGRWHPNISISASISSDGVQRERLSTESDGRAFKGKRTRTRFRYVCLFTGILAFVLGFMLGTMLPALLVTDSETDSGNVSKPEARIDPNYKSYDSVSFVKESPPVRTKQSRPVAPASPNAARVPMNNGVVNGVYWGDVVEAAMPQGYTEEDVTEWRRFTRNVSVIQIKEGCGRMQNRLLKFSDGTISCCRYRRNTDQIQGELFSYYLGQTLGLRNLVPTTLGLVRMRDLKWSSVRSEMMYAQWVEDKPVVLTKFVPNLITAFIPFNFRHSNRRLHPTDVSYDPSQLTPDVLQNLVELAQWSDMIVFDYLTANLDRVVNNLYNLQWNFAMMDAPTHNLRRTIRDKLLVFLDNESGLLHGYRLLDKYESYHSALLNSLCVFRRSTADVVKRLAKEGNIGEILLNTFNRYEPDFKDYLPSLPEKSIQILNERISRVRGIIEKCESLYSVDES
;
A
#
# COMPACT_ATOMS: atom_id res chain seq x y z
N MET A 1 33.92 33.58 -51.95
CA MET A 1 33.87 32.76 -50.72
C MET A 1 32.53 33.02 -50.02
N SER A 2 31.68 31.99 -49.93
CA SER A 2 30.30 31.96 -49.36
C SER A 2 30.22 32.49 -47.92
N ARG A 3 29.24 33.30 -47.51
CA ARG A 3 27.80 33.03 -47.18
C ARG A 3 27.58 31.98 -46.07
N ASN A 4 27.05 32.37 -44.91
CA ASN A 4 25.61 32.38 -44.55
C ASN A 4 25.34 32.23 -43.05
N THR A 5 24.45 33.08 -42.56
CA THR A 5 23.56 32.91 -41.40
C THR A 5 22.46 31.88 -41.68
N SER A 6 22.06 31.09 -40.66
CA SER A 6 20.67 30.64 -40.49
C SER A 6 20.43 29.98 -39.13
N LEU A 7 19.33 30.42 -38.49
CA LEU A 7 18.58 29.74 -37.44
C LEU A 7 18.32 28.26 -37.78
N LEU A 8 18.14 27.41 -36.75
CA LEU A 8 17.12 26.36 -36.76
C LEU A 8 16.73 25.93 -35.34
N SER A 9 15.41 25.89 -35.17
CA SER A 9 14.62 25.32 -34.08
C SER A 9 15.11 23.96 -33.58
N VAL A 10 15.09 23.76 -32.26
CA VAL A 10 14.98 22.41 -31.69
C VAL A 10 13.50 22.15 -31.40
N THR A 11 12.91 21.35 -32.29
CA THR A 11 11.55 20.86 -32.21
C THR A 11 11.41 19.77 -31.14
N LYS A 12 10.28 19.82 -30.43
CA LYS A 12 9.59 18.67 -29.83
C LYS A 12 9.65 17.47 -30.79
N ASP A 13 10.33 16.39 -30.42
CA ASP A 13 9.80 15.03 -30.57
C ASP A 13 10.76 14.00 -29.95
N SER A 14 10.43 13.45 -28.77
CA SER A 14 10.96 12.16 -28.29
C SER A 14 10.19 11.64 -27.07
N SER A 15 8.91 12.00 -26.95
CA SER A 15 7.99 11.49 -25.94
C SER A 15 7.00 10.51 -26.57
N ASP A 16 7.47 9.44 -27.24
CA ASP A 16 6.54 8.38 -27.68
C ASP A 16 7.18 7.00 -27.93
N ARG A 17 8.28 6.68 -27.25
CA ARG A 17 8.91 5.35 -27.33
C ARG A 17 9.20 4.68 -25.99
N PHE A 18 8.28 4.79 -25.04
CA PHE A 18 8.20 3.88 -23.88
C PHE A 18 6.74 3.72 -23.41
N ARG A 19 5.85 3.43 -24.37
CA ARG A 19 4.47 2.99 -24.11
C ARG A 19 4.21 1.66 -24.82
N ARG A 20 4.74 0.59 -24.26
CA ARG A 20 4.23 -0.79 -24.38
C ARG A 20 5.19 -1.69 -23.59
N LEU A 21 4.62 -2.69 -22.94
CA LEU A 21 5.22 -3.59 -21.95
C LEU A 21 5.15 -3.04 -20.50
N GLU A 22 3.94 -3.03 -19.94
CA GLU A 22 3.62 -3.61 -18.62
C GLU A 22 2.12 -3.42 -18.33
N ALA A 23 1.29 -4.10 -19.11
CA ALA A 23 -0.11 -4.36 -18.78
C ALA A 23 -0.22 -5.84 -18.37
N GLY A 24 0.31 -6.16 -17.19
CA GLY A 24 0.14 -7.45 -16.53
C GLY A 24 -1.06 -7.40 -15.60
N ARG A 25 -2.06 -8.23 -15.89
CA ARG A 25 -3.34 -8.37 -15.17
C ARG A 25 -3.10 -8.59 -13.68
N TRP A 26 -3.71 -7.75 -12.85
CA TRP A 26 -3.99 -8.07 -11.46
C TRP A 26 -5.43 -8.60 -11.39
N HIS A 27 -5.59 -9.92 -11.32
CA HIS A 27 -6.85 -10.53 -10.92
C HIS A 27 -6.84 -10.73 -9.39
N PRO A 28 -7.91 -10.35 -8.66
CA PRO A 28 -8.04 -10.66 -7.26
C PRO A 28 -8.52 -12.11 -7.12
N ASN A 29 -7.63 -13.01 -6.71
CA ASN A 29 -8.05 -14.35 -6.29
C ASN A 29 -8.64 -14.26 -4.88
N ILE A 30 -9.97 -14.38 -4.83
CA ILE A 30 -10.74 -14.74 -3.64
C ILE A 30 -10.50 -16.24 -3.40
N SER A 31 -9.77 -16.60 -2.35
CA SER A 31 -9.65 -18.01 -1.92
C SER A 31 -10.66 -18.30 -0.82
N ILE A 32 -11.75 -18.98 -1.22
CA ILE A 32 -12.64 -19.71 -0.32
C ILE A 32 -11.93 -21.03 0.04
N SER A 33 -11.75 -21.29 1.33
CA SER A 33 -11.18 -22.55 1.82
C SER A 33 -12.30 -23.55 2.07
N ALA A 34 -12.28 -24.66 1.33
CA ALA A 34 -13.06 -25.86 1.63
C ALA A 34 -12.10 -26.95 2.10
N SER A 35 -12.36 -27.48 3.29
CA SER A 35 -11.67 -28.58 3.95
C SER A 35 -12.02 -29.92 3.30
N ILE A 36 -11.02 -30.70 2.87
CA ILE A 36 -11.18 -32.14 2.65
C ILE A 36 -9.97 -32.89 3.22
N SER A 37 -10.30 -33.88 4.04
CA SER A 37 -9.47 -34.91 4.65
C SER A 37 -8.96 -35.91 3.61
N SER A 38 -7.74 -36.41 3.75
CA SER A 38 -7.40 -37.74 3.24
C SER A 38 -6.25 -38.37 4.04
N ASP A 39 -6.56 -39.54 4.58
CA ASP A 39 -5.67 -40.50 5.19
C ASP A 39 -4.59 -41.04 4.24
N GLY A 40 -3.47 -41.46 4.86
CA GLY A 40 -2.72 -42.69 4.60
C GLY A 40 -2.26 -43.04 3.17
N VAL A 41 -0.95 -43.24 2.99
CA VAL A 41 -0.32 -44.57 2.81
C VAL A 41 1.20 -44.42 2.51
N GLN A 42 1.89 -45.50 2.85
CA GLN A 42 3.31 -45.79 3.04
C GLN A 42 4.32 -45.45 1.91
N ARG A 43 5.43 -44.84 2.36
CA ARG A 43 6.82 -45.33 2.29
C ARG A 43 7.13 -46.50 1.33
N GLU A 44 8.01 -46.25 0.36
CA GLU A 44 9.00 -47.24 -0.11
C GLU A 44 10.34 -46.58 -0.43
N ARG A 45 11.41 -47.14 0.15
CA ARG A 45 12.82 -46.80 -0.07
C ARG A 45 13.29 -47.54 -1.31
N LEU A 46 14.08 -46.88 -2.17
CA LEU A 46 15.06 -47.57 -3.01
C LEU A 46 16.33 -46.73 -3.12
N SER A 47 17.36 -47.27 -2.48
CA SER A 47 18.76 -46.90 -2.56
C SER A 47 19.38 -47.50 -3.82
N THR A 48 20.15 -46.70 -4.57
CA THR A 48 21.30 -47.21 -5.35
C THR A 48 22.35 -46.12 -5.45
N GLU A 49 23.49 -46.36 -4.79
CA GLU A 49 24.80 -45.84 -5.17
C GLU A 49 25.17 -46.31 -6.58
N SER A 50 25.85 -45.46 -7.36
CA SER A 50 27.01 -45.88 -8.17
C SER A 50 27.70 -44.67 -8.80
N ASP A 51 28.94 -44.48 -8.34
CA ASP A 51 30.17 -44.10 -9.05
C ASP A 51 30.17 -43.22 -10.31
N GLY A 52 31.11 -42.27 -10.27
CA GLY A 52 31.38 -41.30 -11.32
C GLY A 52 32.12 -41.85 -12.55
N ARG A 53 32.00 -41.10 -13.65
CA ARG A 53 33.02 -40.96 -14.69
C ARG A 53 32.82 -39.65 -15.45
N ALA A 54 33.83 -38.80 -15.38
CA ALA A 54 33.93 -37.56 -16.15
C ALA A 54 34.13 -37.89 -17.64
N PHE A 55 33.13 -37.59 -18.48
CA PHE A 55 33.25 -37.68 -19.93
C PHE A 55 33.60 -36.31 -20.55
N LYS A 56 34.78 -36.25 -21.17
CA LYS A 56 35.21 -35.19 -22.09
C LYS A 56 34.23 -35.12 -23.28
N GLY A 57 33.48 -34.02 -23.39
CA GLY A 57 32.48 -33.82 -24.45
C GLY A 57 32.55 -32.45 -25.14
N LYS A 58 33.69 -32.07 -25.73
CA LYS A 58 33.78 -30.83 -26.55
C LYS A 58 33.17 -30.97 -27.96
N ARG A 59 32.72 -32.17 -28.38
CA ARG A 59 32.16 -32.42 -29.73
C ARG A 59 30.62 -32.48 -29.78
N THR A 60 29.92 -32.48 -28.64
CA THR A 60 28.46 -32.62 -28.54
C THR A 60 27.71 -31.28 -28.54
N ARG A 61 28.40 -30.17 -28.23
CA ARG A 61 27.76 -28.85 -28.06
C ARG A 61 27.27 -28.23 -29.38
N THR A 62 27.90 -28.57 -30.50
CA THR A 62 27.50 -28.03 -31.82
C THR A 62 26.24 -28.71 -32.34
N ARG A 63 26.11 -30.03 -32.16
CA ARG A 63 24.90 -30.78 -32.57
C ARG A 63 23.66 -30.37 -31.77
N PHE A 64 23.82 -30.12 -30.46
CA PHE A 64 22.72 -29.65 -29.62
C PHE A 64 22.21 -28.26 -30.04
N ARG A 65 23.10 -27.36 -30.48
CA ARG A 65 22.71 -26.05 -31.01
C ARG A 65 21.87 -26.15 -32.28
N TYR A 66 22.24 -27.03 -33.22
CA TYR A 66 21.45 -27.23 -34.44
C TYR A 66 20.10 -27.88 -34.15
N VAL A 67 20.03 -28.83 -33.19
CA VAL A 67 18.75 -29.43 -32.78
C VAL A 67 17.83 -28.37 -32.17
N CYS A 68 18.31 -27.54 -31.23
CA CYS A 68 17.49 -26.47 -30.64
C CYS A 68 17.03 -25.43 -31.67
N LEU A 69 17.91 -25.06 -32.61
CA LEU A 69 17.56 -24.10 -33.67
C LEU A 69 16.49 -24.68 -34.60
N PHE A 70 16.63 -25.96 -34.98
CA PHE A 70 15.67 -26.66 -35.82
C PHE A 70 14.31 -26.83 -35.13
N THR A 71 14.29 -27.21 -33.85
CA THR A 71 13.04 -27.31 -33.08
C THR A 71 12.34 -25.96 -32.91
N GLY A 72 13.11 -24.88 -32.75
CA GLY A 72 12.57 -23.52 -32.67
C GLY A 72 11.92 -23.06 -33.98
N ILE A 73 12.58 -23.31 -35.11
CA ILE A 73 12.04 -22.99 -36.45
C ILE A 73 10.78 -23.84 -36.72
N LEU A 74 10.82 -25.13 -36.41
CA LEU A 74 9.66 -26.02 -36.61
C LEU A 74 8.45 -25.57 -35.78
N ALA A 75 8.65 -25.20 -34.51
CA ALA A 75 7.58 -24.70 -33.64
C ALA A 75 6.99 -23.37 -34.17
N PHE A 76 7.84 -22.47 -34.70
CA PHE A 76 7.38 -21.21 -35.28
C PHE A 76 6.54 -21.44 -36.55
N VAL A 77 6.99 -22.32 -37.46
CA VAL A 77 6.25 -22.64 -38.69
C VAL A 77 4.91 -23.30 -38.36
N LEU A 78 4.89 -24.26 -37.44
CA LEU A 78 3.64 -24.91 -37.03
C LEU A 78 2.68 -23.93 -36.34
N GLY A 79 3.19 -23.07 -35.46
CA GLY A 79 2.38 -22.04 -34.79
C GLY A 79 1.82 -21.00 -35.77
N PHE A 80 2.61 -20.60 -36.78
CA PHE A 80 2.18 -19.68 -37.82
C PHE A 80 1.12 -20.31 -38.74
N MET A 81 1.29 -21.58 -39.12
CA MET A 81 0.30 -22.31 -39.93
C MET A 81 -1.01 -22.50 -39.16
N LEU A 82 -0.97 -22.88 -37.87
CA LEU A 82 -2.16 -22.99 -37.03
C LEU A 82 -2.86 -21.64 -36.83
N GLY A 83 -2.10 -20.58 -36.57
CA GLY A 83 -2.66 -19.25 -36.33
C GLY A 83 -3.29 -18.59 -37.56
N THR A 84 -2.84 -18.96 -38.76
CA THR A 84 -3.39 -18.43 -40.03
C THR A 84 -4.50 -19.30 -40.62
N MET A 85 -4.48 -20.61 -40.38
CA MET A 85 -5.51 -21.54 -40.88
C MET A 85 -6.76 -21.57 -39.99
N LEU A 86 -6.65 -21.38 -38.66
CA LEU A 86 -7.82 -21.39 -37.77
C LEU A 86 -8.86 -20.31 -38.11
N PRO A 87 -8.48 -19.04 -38.35
CA PRO A 87 -9.42 -18.01 -38.73
C PRO A 87 -10.05 -18.25 -40.11
N ALA A 88 -9.31 -18.87 -41.04
CA ALA A 88 -9.83 -19.18 -42.37
C ALA A 88 -10.87 -20.31 -42.34
N LEU A 89 -10.71 -21.30 -41.45
CA LEU A 89 -11.68 -22.39 -41.23
C LEU A 89 -12.92 -21.95 -40.43
N LEU A 90 -12.79 -20.94 -39.56
CA LEU A 90 -13.91 -20.42 -38.76
C LEU A 90 -14.76 -19.38 -39.51
N VAL A 91 -14.33 -18.91 -40.68
CA VAL A 91 -15.04 -17.87 -41.46
C VAL A 91 -15.78 -18.47 -42.67
N THR A 92 -15.69 -19.78 -42.93
CA THR A 92 -16.35 -20.42 -44.08
C THR A 92 -17.73 -21.02 -43.82
N ASP A 93 -18.33 -20.85 -42.65
CA ASP A 93 -19.72 -21.26 -42.38
C ASP A 93 -20.58 -20.07 -41.92
N SER A 94 -20.92 -19.17 -42.85
CA SER A 94 -22.09 -18.29 -42.66
C SER A 94 -22.76 -17.89 -43.99
N GLU A 95 -23.18 -18.87 -44.76
CA GLU A 95 -24.32 -18.79 -45.68
C GLU A 95 -25.03 -20.13 -45.44
N THR A 96 -26.24 -20.24 -44.89
CA THR A 96 -27.53 -19.60 -45.12
C THR A 96 -28.43 -20.08 -43.97
N ASP A 97 -29.24 -19.24 -43.35
CA ASP A 97 -30.71 -19.41 -43.42
C ASP A 97 -31.48 -18.29 -42.69
N SER A 98 -32.53 -17.89 -43.37
CA SER A 98 -33.60 -16.96 -43.01
C SER A 98 -34.52 -17.52 -41.93
N GLY A 99 -34.81 -16.72 -40.89
CA GLY A 99 -35.83 -17.06 -39.90
C GLY A 99 -36.23 -15.86 -39.05
N ASN A 100 -37.38 -15.27 -39.38
CA ASN A 100 -38.07 -14.24 -38.60
C ASN A 100 -38.29 -14.71 -37.15
N VAL A 101 -37.64 -14.06 -36.19
CA VAL A 101 -38.02 -14.09 -34.78
C VAL A 101 -37.99 -12.67 -34.22
N SER A 102 -39.13 -12.28 -33.67
CA SER A 102 -39.50 -10.99 -33.12
C SER A 102 -38.53 -10.49 -32.05
N LYS A 103 -38.08 -9.23 -32.21
CA LYS A 103 -37.39 -8.44 -31.18
C LYS A 103 -38.27 -8.30 -29.93
N PRO A 104 -37.74 -8.54 -28.71
CA PRO A 104 -38.32 -7.94 -27.53
C PRO A 104 -37.84 -6.49 -27.45
N GLU A 105 -38.78 -5.55 -27.52
CA GLU A 105 -38.55 -4.14 -27.17
C GLU A 105 -38.16 -4.06 -25.69
N ALA A 106 -36.89 -3.75 -25.43
CA ALA A 106 -36.45 -3.34 -24.12
C ALA A 106 -37.05 -1.96 -23.81
N ARG A 107 -38.08 -1.96 -22.96
CA ARG A 107 -38.69 -0.77 -22.37
C ARG A 107 -37.62 -0.07 -21.51
N ILE A 108 -37.03 1.00 -22.03
CA ILE A 108 -36.14 1.89 -21.27
C ILE A 108 -37.02 2.66 -20.30
N ASP A 109 -36.75 2.50 -19.00
CA ASP A 109 -37.38 3.27 -17.93
C ASP A 109 -37.00 4.75 -18.08
N PRO A 110 -37.97 5.68 -18.23
CA PRO A 110 -37.68 7.12 -18.35
C PRO A 110 -37.10 7.74 -17.07
N ASN A 111 -36.97 6.99 -15.97
CA ASN A 111 -36.32 7.45 -14.73
C ASN A 111 -34.85 7.01 -14.56
N TYR A 112 -34.20 6.47 -15.60
CA TYR A 112 -32.77 6.16 -15.52
C TYR A 112 -31.93 7.45 -15.60
N LYS A 113 -31.58 8.01 -14.43
CA LYS A 113 -30.63 9.12 -14.31
C LYS A 113 -29.25 8.66 -14.81
N SER A 114 -28.88 9.17 -15.98
CA SER A 114 -27.50 9.21 -16.47
C SER A 114 -26.61 9.85 -15.40
N TYR A 115 -25.79 9.06 -14.72
CA TYR A 115 -24.75 9.61 -13.86
C TYR A 115 -23.68 10.27 -14.73
N ASP A 116 -23.37 11.52 -14.41
CA ASP A 116 -22.33 12.30 -15.05
C ASP A 116 -21.04 11.48 -15.21
N SER A 117 -20.60 11.37 -16.45
CA SER A 117 -19.25 10.95 -16.80
C SER A 117 -18.26 11.67 -15.89
N VAL A 118 -17.47 10.90 -15.13
CA VAL A 118 -16.45 11.40 -14.21
C VAL A 118 -15.43 12.20 -15.01
N SER A 119 -15.63 13.51 -15.05
CA SER A 119 -14.69 14.45 -15.65
C SER A 119 -13.46 14.52 -14.77
N PHE A 120 -12.32 14.19 -15.37
CA PHE A 120 -11.00 14.39 -14.79
C PHE A 120 -10.87 15.82 -14.26
N VAL A 121 -10.24 15.93 -13.08
CA VAL A 121 -9.82 17.19 -12.45
C VAL A 121 -9.24 18.12 -13.52
N LYS A 122 -10.05 19.08 -13.97
CA LYS A 122 -9.60 20.23 -14.75
C LYS A 122 -9.10 21.26 -13.75
N GLU A 123 -7.81 21.58 -13.82
CA GLU A 123 -7.28 22.80 -13.22
C GLU A 123 -8.15 23.98 -13.64
N SER A 124 -8.70 24.70 -12.65
CA SER A 124 -9.48 25.90 -12.92
C SER A 124 -8.52 27.07 -13.16
N PRO A 125 -8.67 27.83 -14.26
CA PRO A 125 -7.90 29.06 -14.47
C PRO A 125 -8.33 30.16 -13.48
N PRO A 126 -7.50 31.21 -13.27
CA PRO A 126 -7.74 32.22 -12.24
C PRO A 126 -9.01 33.03 -12.55
N VAL A 127 -9.93 33.06 -11.60
CA VAL A 127 -11.19 33.82 -11.71
C VAL A 127 -10.91 35.31 -11.56
N ARG A 128 -11.25 36.04 -12.62
CA ARG A 128 -11.24 37.50 -12.72
C ARG A 128 -12.33 38.08 -11.81
N THR A 129 -11.93 38.93 -10.87
CA THR A 129 -12.78 39.69 -9.95
C THR A 129 -13.89 40.46 -10.68
N LYS A 130 -15.16 40.15 -10.34
CA LYS A 130 -16.30 41.04 -10.61
C LYS A 130 -16.75 41.67 -9.30
N GLN A 131 -16.78 42.99 -9.30
CA GLN A 131 -17.22 43.86 -8.21
C GLN A 131 -18.65 43.51 -7.76
N SER A 132 -18.81 43.26 -6.47
CA SER A 132 -20.11 43.16 -5.79
C SER A 132 -20.56 44.55 -5.30
N ARG A 133 -21.85 44.85 -5.51
CA ARG A 133 -22.55 46.02 -4.93
C ARG A 133 -22.76 45.81 -3.41
N PRO A 134 -22.87 46.89 -2.62
CA PRO A 134 -22.94 46.81 -1.17
C PRO A 134 -24.32 46.37 -0.68
N VAL A 135 -24.35 45.36 0.19
CA VAL A 135 -25.53 44.95 0.97
C VAL A 135 -25.43 45.61 2.34
N ALA A 136 -26.54 46.19 2.79
CA ALA A 136 -26.72 46.91 4.06
C ALA A 136 -26.43 46.03 5.30
N PRO A 137 -26.08 46.64 6.45
CA PRO A 137 -25.55 45.92 7.62
C PRO A 137 -26.64 45.12 8.34
N ALA A 138 -26.42 43.82 8.48
CA ALA A 138 -27.21 42.96 9.35
C ALA A 138 -26.78 43.14 10.82
N SER A 139 -27.80 43.16 11.68
CA SER A 139 -27.79 43.37 13.13
C SER A 139 -26.84 42.43 13.92
N PRO A 140 -26.32 42.85 15.09
CA PRO A 140 -25.37 42.08 15.87
C PRO A 140 -26.10 41.09 16.78
N ASN A 141 -26.44 39.93 16.24
CA ASN A 141 -26.63 38.74 17.07
C ASN A 141 -25.65 37.69 16.57
N ALA A 142 -24.43 37.77 17.11
CA ALA A 142 -23.47 36.68 17.06
C ALA A 142 -24.13 35.44 17.66
N ALA A 143 -24.64 34.57 16.78
CA ALA A 143 -24.99 33.22 17.16
C ALA A 143 -23.72 32.59 17.73
N ARG A 144 -23.69 32.33 19.04
CA ARG A 144 -22.66 31.54 19.69
C ARG A 144 -22.51 30.25 18.89
N VAL A 145 -21.32 30.06 18.30
CA VAL A 145 -20.96 28.79 17.67
C VAL A 145 -21.17 27.70 18.73
N PRO A 146 -21.99 26.66 18.47
CA PRO A 146 -22.20 25.60 19.45
C PRO A 146 -20.84 25.01 19.85
N MET A 147 -20.64 24.76 21.14
CA MET A 147 -19.50 23.95 21.61
C MET A 147 -19.50 22.65 20.79
N ASN A 148 -18.46 22.48 19.98
CA ASN A 148 -18.40 21.38 19.03
C ASN A 148 -17.93 20.12 19.78
N ASN A 149 -18.86 19.53 20.52
CA ASN A 149 -18.64 18.32 21.32
C ASN A 149 -18.18 17.20 20.38
N GLY A 150 -16.88 16.89 20.42
CA GLY A 150 -16.21 15.98 19.49
C GLY A 150 -14.81 16.44 19.08
N VAL A 151 -14.56 17.76 19.12
CA VAL A 151 -13.23 18.33 18.86
C VAL A 151 -12.79 19.39 19.87
N VAL A 152 -11.48 19.47 20.11
CA VAL A 152 -10.80 20.51 20.91
C VAL A 152 -10.07 21.46 19.98
N ASN A 153 -10.10 22.77 20.30
CA ASN A 153 -9.53 23.85 19.47
C ASN A 153 -9.94 23.76 18.00
N GLY A 154 -11.19 23.37 17.74
CA GLY A 154 -11.77 23.30 16.41
C GLY A 154 -11.31 22.12 15.54
N VAL A 155 -10.13 21.53 15.73
CA VAL A 155 -9.56 20.53 14.79
C VAL A 155 -8.96 19.28 15.44
N TYR A 156 -8.85 19.22 16.75
CA TYR A 156 -8.27 18.05 17.43
C TYR A 156 -9.35 17.13 17.94
N TRP A 157 -9.17 15.82 17.90
CA TRP A 157 -10.12 14.90 18.55
C TRP A 157 -10.32 15.21 20.03
N GLY A 158 -11.56 15.11 20.50
CA GLY A 158 -11.94 15.27 21.91
C GLY A 158 -11.29 14.23 22.83
N ASP A 159 -11.07 14.60 24.10
CA ASP A 159 -10.46 13.73 25.12
C ASP A 159 -11.20 12.39 25.26
N VAL A 160 -12.52 12.39 25.09
CA VAL A 160 -13.34 11.16 25.12
C VAL A 160 -12.93 10.17 24.03
N VAL A 161 -12.64 10.65 22.82
CA VAL A 161 -12.20 9.81 21.70
C VAL A 161 -10.76 9.37 21.93
N GLU A 162 -9.87 10.29 22.32
CA GLU A 162 -8.46 9.98 22.60
C GLU A 162 -8.29 8.95 23.72
N ALA A 163 -9.08 9.06 24.80
CA ALA A 163 -9.06 8.11 25.92
C ALA A 163 -9.62 6.73 25.54
N ALA A 164 -10.52 6.67 24.54
CA ALA A 164 -11.09 5.44 24.02
C ALA A 164 -10.25 4.78 22.90
N MET A 165 -9.13 5.39 22.50
CA MET A 165 -8.25 4.83 21.48
C MET A 165 -7.67 3.49 21.94
N PRO A 166 -7.59 2.48 21.05
CA PRO A 166 -6.93 1.23 21.36
C PRO A 166 -5.46 1.48 21.72
N GLN A 167 -4.95 0.80 22.74
CA GLN A 167 -3.57 0.97 23.21
C GLN A 167 -2.54 0.74 22.10
N GLY A 168 -2.82 -0.20 21.20
CA GLY A 168 -1.91 -0.63 20.14
C GLY A 168 -0.63 -1.27 20.69
N TYR A 169 0.43 -1.22 19.89
CA TYR A 169 1.75 -1.74 20.26
C TYR A 169 2.60 -0.68 20.96
N THR A 170 3.12 -1.02 22.13
CA THR A 170 3.96 -0.18 22.97
C THR A 170 5.45 -0.32 22.66
N GLU A 171 6.29 0.59 23.14
CA GLU A 171 7.75 0.50 23.02
C GLU A 171 8.30 -0.78 23.69
N GLU A 172 7.63 -1.21 24.78
CA GLU A 172 7.92 -2.46 25.47
C GLU A 172 7.65 -3.67 24.57
N ASP A 173 6.50 -3.72 23.88
CA ASP A 173 6.18 -4.80 22.92
C ASP A 173 7.24 -4.89 21.81
N VAL A 174 7.72 -3.74 21.34
CA VAL A 174 8.72 -3.64 20.27
C VAL A 174 10.08 -4.13 20.76
N THR A 175 10.49 -3.70 21.95
CA THR A 175 11.75 -4.11 22.58
C THR A 175 11.76 -5.61 22.86
N GLU A 176 10.64 -6.14 23.38
CA GLU A 176 10.46 -7.56 23.60
C GLU A 176 10.54 -8.34 22.29
N TRP A 177 9.85 -7.88 21.24
CA TRP A 177 9.87 -8.54 19.93
C TRP A 177 11.28 -8.63 19.35
N ARG A 178 12.05 -7.53 19.38
CA ARG A 178 13.44 -7.51 18.90
C ARG A 178 14.34 -8.45 19.69
N ARG A 179 14.23 -8.45 21.02
CA ARG A 179 15.01 -9.35 21.88
C ARG A 179 14.63 -10.80 21.60
N PHE A 180 13.35 -11.08 21.40
CA PHE A 180 12.83 -12.41 21.10
C PHE A 180 13.37 -12.95 19.77
N THR A 181 13.17 -12.23 18.66
CA THR A 181 13.57 -12.70 17.32
C THR A 181 15.07 -12.89 17.18
N ARG A 182 15.88 -12.21 18.01
CA ARG A 182 17.34 -12.37 18.04
C ARG A 182 17.79 -13.68 18.67
N ASN A 183 17.15 -14.07 19.77
CA ASN A 183 17.63 -15.14 20.65
C ASN A 183 16.93 -16.48 20.42
N VAL A 184 15.76 -16.49 19.80
CA VAL A 184 14.95 -17.72 19.64
C VAL A 184 15.14 -18.31 18.25
N SER A 185 15.29 -19.63 18.18
CA SER A 185 15.49 -20.37 16.94
C SER A 185 14.17 -20.65 16.21
N VAL A 186 14.25 -20.78 14.90
CA VAL A 186 13.12 -21.09 14.01
C VAL A 186 13.08 -22.59 13.77
N ILE A 187 11.99 -23.23 14.19
CA ILE A 187 11.81 -24.69 14.10
C ILE A 187 10.97 -25.12 12.90
N GLN A 188 10.21 -24.20 12.30
CA GLN A 188 9.37 -24.49 11.14
C GLN A 188 9.15 -23.26 10.27
N ILE A 189 9.12 -23.50 8.96
CA ILE A 189 8.84 -22.51 7.91
C ILE A 189 7.72 -23.05 7.03
N LYS A 190 6.67 -22.26 6.81
CA LYS A 190 5.53 -22.60 5.94
C LYS A 190 5.21 -21.47 4.98
N GLU A 191 4.54 -21.80 3.88
CA GLU A 191 3.95 -20.77 3.01
C GLU A 191 2.93 -19.93 3.77
N GLY A 192 2.91 -18.63 3.49
CA GLY A 192 2.02 -17.69 4.16
C GLY A 192 2.47 -16.24 4.01
N CYS A 193 1.71 -15.33 4.59
CA CYS A 193 2.01 -13.89 4.61
C CYS A 193 2.04 -13.25 3.20
N GLY A 194 1.14 -13.71 2.32
CA GLY A 194 0.88 -13.10 1.02
C GLY A 194 1.68 -13.73 -0.13
N ARG A 195 2.88 -13.21 -0.41
CA ARG A 195 3.64 -13.57 -1.63
C ARG A 195 4.30 -14.95 -1.56
N MET A 196 4.57 -15.53 -2.73
CA MET A 196 5.18 -16.86 -2.89
C MET A 196 6.51 -17.06 -2.16
N GLN A 197 7.32 -16.01 -1.93
CA GLN A 197 8.59 -16.12 -1.19
C GLN A 197 8.46 -15.76 0.30
N ASN A 198 7.32 -15.21 0.72
CA ASN A 198 7.06 -14.93 2.13
C ASN A 198 6.80 -16.23 2.86
N ARG A 199 7.18 -16.26 4.13
CA ARG A 199 6.99 -17.45 4.96
C ARG A 199 6.39 -17.10 6.30
N LEU A 200 5.56 -18.00 6.79
CA LEU A 200 5.17 -18.05 8.18
C LEU A 200 6.25 -18.84 8.94
N LEU A 201 6.92 -18.17 9.87
CA LEU A 201 7.91 -18.79 10.75
C LEU A 201 7.23 -19.21 12.05
N LYS A 202 7.58 -20.39 12.55
CA LYS A 202 7.29 -20.80 13.92
C LYS A 202 8.59 -20.98 14.68
N PHE A 203 8.71 -20.25 15.79
CA PHE A 203 9.84 -20.29 16.69
C PHE A 203 9.72 -21.47 17.67
N SER A 204 10.81 -21.80 18.35
CA SER A 204 10.88 -22.96 19.26
C SER A 204 9.90 -22.90 20.44
N ASP A 205 9.49 -21.71 20.86
CA ASP A 205 8.47 -21.47 21.89
C ASP A 205 7.03 -21.54 21.35
N GLY A 206 6.87 -21.74 20.05
CA GLY A 206 5.57 -21.76 19.37
C GLY A 206 5.08 -20.41 18.85
N THR A 207 5.78 -19.31 19.14
CA THR A 207 5.48 -17.97 18.61
C THR A 207 5.60 -17.95 17.09
N ILE A 208 4.79 -17.13 16.43
CA ILE A 208 4.69 -17.06 14.98
C ILE A 208 5.10 -15.68 14.46
N SER A 209 5.81 -15.65 13.33
CA SER A 209 6.14 -14.42 12.61
C SER A 209 5.80 -14.53 11.13
N CYS A 210 5.36 -13.42 10.55
CA CYS A 210 5.44 -13.23 9.12
C CYS A 210 6.85 -12.77 8.72
N CYS A 211 7.52 -13.59 7.93
CA CYS A 211 8.82 -13.28 7.35
C CYS A 211 8.66 -12.87 5.89
N ARG A 212 8.97 -11.60 5.60
CA ARG A 212 8.94 -11.06 4.25
C ARG A 212 10.31 -11.10 3.62
N TYR A 213 10.40 -11.86 2.52
CA TYR A 213 11.59 -11.94 1.70
C TYR A 213 11.39 -11.09 0.45
N ARG A 214 12.35 -10.22 0.13
CA ARG A 214 12.30 -9.38 -1.07
C ARG A 214 13.62 -9.40 -1.81
N ARG A 215 13.53 -9.51 -3.13
CA ARG A 215 14.71 -9.35 -4.00
C ARG A 215 15.17 -7.89 -3.97
N ASN A 216 14.23 -6.96 -4.13
CA ASN A 216 14.49 -5.53 -4.09
C ASN A 216 14.69 -5.04 -2.65
N THR A 217 15.80 -4.36 -2.39
CA THR A 217 16.11 -3.72 -1.12
C THR A 217 15.18 -2.56 -0.81
N ASP A 218 14.67 -1.84 -1.83
CA ASP A 218 13.73 -0.72 -1.64
C ASP A 218 12.49 -1.16 -0.85
N GLN A 219 12.01 -2.38 -1.06
CA GLN A 219 10.80 -2.89 -0.38
C GLN A 219 11.10 -3.27 1.08
N ILE A 220 12.29 -3.81 1.34
CA ILE A 220 12.74 -4.09 2.72
C ILE A 220 12.89 -2.77 3.48
N GLN A 221 13.56 -1.80 2.86
CA GLN A 221 13.74 -0.47 3.42
C GLN A 221 12.40 0.26 3.56
N GLY A 222 11.49 0.13 2.58
CA GLY A 222 10.14 0.68 2.61
C GLY A 222 9.36 0.20 3.83
N GLU A 223 9.37 -1.11 4.11
CA GLU A 223 8.72 -1.67 5.30
C GLU A 223 9.38 -1.15 6.59
N LEU A 224 10.71 -1.23 6.67
CA LEU A 224 11.46 -0.92 7.88
C LEU A 224 11.42 0.58 8.24
N PHE A 225 11.68 1.46 7.27
CA PHE A 225 11.68 2.89 7.52
C PHE A 225 10.26 3.46 7.64
N SER A 226 9.25 2.86 6.99
CA SER A 226 7.85 3.21 7.27
C SER A 226 7.48 2.80 8.71
N TYR A 227 7.97 1.65 9.18
CA TYR A 227 7.81 1.25 10.57
C TYR A 227 8.43 2.27 11.54
N TYR A 228 9.68 2.66 11.33
CA TYR A 228 10.35 3.68 12.15
C TYR A 228 9.69 5.06 12.08
N LEU A 229 9.21 5.47 10.91
CA LEU A 229 8.44 6.71 10.78
C LEU A 229 7.14 6.63 11.59
N GLY A 230 6.43 5.50 11.53
CA GLY A 230 5.22 5.27 12.34
C GLY A 230 5.50 5.40 13.84
N GLN A 231 6.59 4.79 14.33
CA GLN A 231 7.01 4.95 15.73
C GLN A 231 7.36 6.40 16.06
N THR A 232 8.07 7.08 15.17
CA THR A 232 8.46 8.50 15.33
C THR A 232 7.22 9.41 15.45
N LEU A 233 6.17 9.11 14.68
CA LEU A 233 4.87 9.78 14.71
C LEU A 233 4.01 9.41 15.93
N GLY A 234 4.46 8.46 16.77
CA GLY A 234 3.69 7.96 17.90
C GLY A 234 2.55 7.00 17.53
N LEU A 235 2.57 6.45 16.31
CA LEU A 235 1.54 5.55 15.82
C LEU A 235 1.75 4.14 16.39
N ARG A 236 0.74 3.65 17.10
CA ARG A 236 0.73 2.32 17.73
C ARG A 236 -0.01 1.26 16.91
N ASN A 237 -0.37 1.62 15.68
CA ASN A 237 -1.09 0.76 14.72
C ASN A 237 -0.17 -0.17 13.92
N LEU A 238 1.16 0.01 14.02
CA LEU A 238 2.14 -0.79 13.29
C LEU A 238 2.64 -1.96 14.12
N VAL A 239 2.57 -3.15 13.54
CA VAL A 239 2.98 -4.39 14.21
C VAL A 239 4.49 -4.41 14.44
N PRO A 240 4.97 -4.86 15.62
CA PRO A 240 6.39 -4.99 15.91
C PRO A 240 7.14 -5.70 14.79
N THR A 241 8.14 -5.01 14.28
CA THR A 241 8.88 -5.38 13.07
C THR A 241 10.38 -5.16 13.28
N THR A 242 11.19 -6.10 12.82
CA THR A 242 12.65 -6.11 12.95
C THR A 242 13.28 -6.89 11.80
N LEU A 243 14.60 -6.79 11.63
CA LEU A 243 15.32 -7.53 10.61
C LEU A 243 15.79 -8.90 11.09
N GLY A 244 15.78 -9.85 10.16
CA GLY A 244 16.50 -11.12 10.27
C GLY A 244 17.51 -11.23 9.14
N LEU A 245 18.62 -11.91 9.37
CA LEU A 245 19.58 -12.22 8.33
C LEU A 245 19.52 -13.72 8.04
N VAL A 246 19.33 -14.07 6.76
CA VAL A 246 19.27 -15.47 6.33
C VAL A 246 20.67 -16.08 6.39
N ARG A 247 20.94 -16.89 7.41
CA ARG A 247 22.19 -17.62 7.56
C ARG A 247 21.90 -19.10 7.81
N MET A 248 21.96 -19.92 6.77
CA MET A 248 21.52 -21.33 6.82
C MET A 248 22.32 -22.19 7.80
N ARG A 249 23.50 -21.73 8.22
CA ARG A 249 24.38 -22.43 9.17
C ARG A 249 24.22 -21.95 10.61
N ASP A 250 23.55 -20.83 10.84
CA ASP A 250 23.34 -20.31 12.18
C ASP A 250 22.33 -21.18 12.94
N LEU A 251 22.51 -21.30 14.26
CA LEU A 251 21.62 -22.04 15.16
C LEU A 251 20.15 -21.60 15.05
N LYS A 252 19.93 -20.35 14.64
CA LYS A 252 18.59 -19.81 14.40
C LYS A 252 17.85 -20.51 13.26
N TRP A 253 18.56 -20.87 12.19
CA TRP A 253 17.96 -21.30 10.91
C TRP A 253 18.32 -22.74 10.54
N SER A 254 19.30 -23.35 11.21
CA SER A 254 19.87 -24.65 10.82
C SER A 254 18.82 -25.78 10.74
N SER A 255 17.78 -25.75 11.57
CA SER A 255 16.68 -26.72 11.57
C SER A 255 15.72 -26.60 10.38
N VAL A 256 15.71 -25.47 9.68
CA VAL A 256 14.74 -25.16 8.60
C VAL A 256 15.43 -24.86 7.26
N ARG A 257 16.68 -25.31 7.12
CA ARG A 257 17.51 -25.06 5.93
C ARG A 257 16.86 -25.58 4.64
N SER A 258 16.26 -26.76 4.68
CA SER A 258 15.62 -27.37 3.52
C SER A 258 14.43 -26.55 3.02
N GLU A 259 13.63 -26.02 3.95
CA GLU A 259 12.47 -25.18 3.68
C GLU A 259 12.89 -23.81 3.14
N MET A 260 13.99 -23.24 3.64
CA MET A 260 14.57 -22.00 3.11
C MET A 260 15.09 -22.19 1.68
N MET A 261 15.74 -23.32 1.40
CA MET A 261 16.17 -23.68 0.05
C MET A 261 14.97 -23.86 -0.89
N TYR A 262 13.92 -24.53 -0.44
CA TYR A 262 12.66 -24.67 -1.19
C TYR A 262 12.01 -23.29 -1.46
N ALA A 263 12.09 -22.38 -0.50
CA ALA A 263 11.65 -20.99 -0.65
C ALA A 263 12.55 -20.13 -1.55
N GLN A 264 13.66 -20.69 -2.04
CA GLN A 264 14.66 -20.00 -2.84
C GLN A 264 15.25 -18.78 -2.12
N TRP A 265 15.40 -18.87 -0.80
CA TRP A 265 16.07 -17.84 -0.02
C TRP A 265 17.58 -17.95 -0.19
N VAL A 266 18.23 -16.80 -0.33
CA VAL A 266 19.68 -16.70 -0.53
C VAL A 266 20.36 -16.39 0.80
N GLU A 267 21.53 -16.98 1.02
CA GLU A 267 22.41 -16.68 2.17
C GLU A 267 22.70 -15.17 2.25
N ASP A 268 22.87 -14.66 3.46
CA ASP A 268 23.19 -13.27 3.77
C ASP A 268 22.17 -12.25 3.25
N LYS A 269 20.96 -12.70 2.92
CA LYS A 269 19.86 -11.81 2.53
C LYS A 269 19.10 -11.31 3.77
N PRO A 270 18.90 -10.00 3.93
CA PRO A 270 17.99 -9.47 4.94
C PRO A 270 16.54 -9.86 4.63
N VAL A 271 15.80 -10.16 5.70
CA VAL A 271 14.37 -10.41 5.69
C VAL A 271 13.71 -9.58 6.77
N VAL A 272 12.43 -9.23 6.57
CA VAL A 272 11.67 -8.50 7.58
C VAL A 272 10.84 -9.48 8.39
N LEU A 273 11.00 -9.46 9.72
CA LEU A 273 10.29 -10.28 10.69
C LEU A 273 9.25 -9.44 11.41
N THR A 274 7.99 -9.61 11.02
CA THR A 274 6.84 -8.95 11.65
C THR A 274 6.10 -9.95 12.53
N LYS A 275 5.73 -9.55 13.75
CA LYS A 275 4.95 -10.40 14.66
C LYS A 275 3.65 -10.85 13.97
N PHE A 276 3.29 -12.13 14.07
CA PHE A 276 2.03 -12.59 13.51
C PHE A 276 0.86 -12.11 14.37
N VAL A 277 -0.18 -11.55 13.75
CA VAL A 277 -1.37 -11.07 14.43
C VAL A 277 -2.55 -11.99 14.08
N PRO A 278 -3.05 -12.79 15.04
CA PRO A 278 -4.16 -13.69 14.77
C PRO A 278 -5.50 -12.93 14.71
N ASN A 279 -6.51 -13.57 14.12
CA ASN A 279 -7.91 -13.15 14.21
C ASN A 279 -8.17 -11.71 13.72
N LEU A 280 -7.55 -11.37 12.60
CA LEU A 280 -7.76 -10.09 11.93
C LEU A 280 -9.01 -10.15 11.04
N ILE A 281 -9.86 -9.13 11.14
CA ILE A 281 -10.97 -8.90 10.23
C ILE A 281 -10.63 -7.80 9.22
N THR A 282 -11.36 -7.82 8.13
CA THR A 282 -11.23 -6.82 7.07
C THR A 282 -11.65 -5.43 7.56
N ALA A 283 -10.89 -4.40 7.16
CA ALA A 283 -11.26 -3.00 7.33
C ALA A 283 -11.86 -2.47 6.01
N PHE A 284 -12.92 -1.68 6.13
CA PHE A 284 -13.59 -1.03 4.99
C PHE A 284 -13.40 0.46 5.10
N ILE A 285 -13.32 1.14 3.94
CA ILE A 285 -13.18 2.60 3.89
C ILE A 285 -14.43 3.22 4.56
N PRO A 286 -14.30 4.15 5.52
CA PRO A 286 -15.42 4.85 6.11
C PRO A 286 -16.19 5.66 5.08
N PHE A 287 -17.50 5.81 5.27
CA PHE A 287 -18.38 6.56 4.37
C PHE A 287 -17.84 7.98 4.06
N ASN A 288 -17.26 8.64 5.06
CA ASN A 288 -16.58 9.94 4.97
C ASN A 288 -15.52 10.03 3.87
N PHE A 289 -14.93 8.91 3.46
CA PHE A 289 -13.84 8.87 2.49
C PHE A 289 -14.20 8.17 1.16
N ARG A 290 -15.41 7.62 1.01
CA ARG A 290 -15.79 6.84 -0.19
C ARG A 290 -16.14 7.69 -1.40
N HIS A 291 -16.79 8.83 -1.17
CA HIS A 291 -17.43 9.59 -2.24
C HIS A 291 -16.56 10.75 -2.75
N SER A 292 -17.02 11.41 -3.82
CA SER A 292 -16.33 12.56 -4.42
C SER A 292 -16.23 13.77 -3.46
N ASN A 293 -17.22 13.93 -2.58
CA ASN A 293 -17.27 14.93 -1.51
C ASN A 293 -16.58 14.45 -0.20
N ARG A 294 -15.65 13.50 -0.30
CA ARG A 294 -14.89 12.97 0.83
C ARG A 294 -14.39 14.09 1.75
N ARG A 295 -14.72 13.97 3.04
CA ARG A 295 -14.37 14.94 4.07
C ARG A 295 -14.46 14.34 5.46
N LEU A 296 -13.56 14.78 6.33
CA LEU A 296 -13.59 14.58 7.77
C LEU A 296 -13.34 15.94 8.43
N HIS A 297 -14.40 16.70 8.58
CA HIS A 297 -14.38 18.04 9.17
C HIS A 297 -14.99 18.03 10.57
N PRO A 298 -14.77 19.08 11.38
CA PRO A 298 -15.30 19.15 12.74
C PRO A 298 -16.81 18.89 12.83
N THR A 299 -17.58 19.40 11.88
CA THR A 299 -19.04 19.19 11.79
C THR A 299 -19.44 17.74 11.55
N ASP A 300 -18.56 16.92 10.96
CA ASP A 300 -18.84 15.51 10.65
C ASP A 300 -18.63 14.59 11.86
N VAL A 301 -17.97 15.10 12.91
CA VAL A 301 -17.59 14.35 14.12
C VAL A 301 -18.20 14.94 15.39
N SER A 302 -19.07 15.94 15.23
CA SER A 302 -19.80 16.58 16.31
C SER A 302 -20.93 15.68 16.78
N TYR A 303 -21.14 15.58 18.09
CA TYR A 303 -22.20 14.78 18.68
C TYR A 303 -22.84 15.49 19.86
N ASP A 304 -24.11 15.19 20.12
CA ASP A 304 -24.75 15.57 21.38
C ASP A 304 -24.27 14.61 22.49
N PRO A 305 -23.72 15.10 23.62
CA PRO A 305 -23.29 14.25 24.72
C PRO A 305 -24.39 13.31 25.24
N SER A 306 -25.66 13.72 25.16
CA SER A 306 -26.81 12.87 25.53
C SER A 306 -27.06 11.72 24.55
N GLN A 307 -26.51 11.81 23.33
CA GLN A 307 -26.60 10.81 22.27
C GLN A 307 -25.31 10.00 22.07
N LEU A 308 -24.30 10.19 22.94
CA LEU A 308 -23.05 9.44 22.85
C LEU A 308 -23.27 7.98 23.30
N THR A 309 -23.60 7.12 22.35
CA THR A 309 -23.68 5.68 22.57
C THR A 309 -22.31 5.01 22.34
N PRO A 310 -22.09 3.78 22.84
CA PRO A 310 -20.86 3.03 22.55
C PRO A 310 -20.58 2.86 21.05
N ASP A 311 -21.62 2.68 20.22
CA ASP A 311 -21.47 2.54 18.77
C ASP A 311 -21.01 3.85 18.11
N VAL A 312 -21.56 4.99 18.54
CA VAL A 312 -21.14 6.31 18.07
C VAL A 312 -19.68 6.56 18.46
N LEU A 313 -19.32 6.31 19.72
CA LEU A 313 -17.94 6.45 20.19
C LEU A 313 -16.98 5.56 19.38
N GLN A 314 -17.35 4.30 19.13
CA GLN A 314 -16.53 3.37 18.37
C GLN A 314 -16.31 3.83 16.92
N ASN A 315 -17.33 4.43 16.29
CA ASN A 315 -17.21 5.01 14.96
C ASN A 315 -16.25 6.22 14.95
N LEU A 316 -16.31 7.09 15.97
CA LEU A 316 -15.39 8.22 16.11
C LEU A 316 -13.94 7.76 16.33
N VAL A 317 -13.73 6.75 17.18
CA VAL A 317 -12.42 6.11 17.40
C VAL A 317 -11.89 5.48 16.13
N GLU A 318 -12.74 4.85 15.32
CA GLU A 318 -12.33 4.34 14.01
C GLU A 318 -11.90 5.48 13.08
N LEU A 319 -12.70 6.56 12.95
CA LEU A 319 -12.34 7.73 12.15
C LEU A 319 -11.03 8.39 12.60
N ALA A 320 -10.75 8.41 13.90
CA ALA A 320 -9.48 8.90 14.44
C ALA A 320 -8.29 8.07 13.95
N GLN A 321 -8.39 6.74 14.00
CA GLN A 321 -7.37 5.83 13.46
C GLN A 321 -7.20 5.99 11.93
N TRP A 322 -8.29 6.24 11.20
CA TRP A 322 -8.24 6.53 9.77
C TRP A 322 -7.55 7.87 9.47
N SER A 323 -7.74 8.89 10.30
CA SER A 323 -7.04 10.18 10.15
C SER A 323 -5.52 10.02 10.28
N ASP A 324 -5.06 9.25 11.28
CA ASP A 324 -3.65 8.89 11.45
C ASP A 324 -3.12 8.10 10.26
N MET A 325 -3.89 7.11 9.77
CA MET A 325 -3.49 6.30 8.63
C MET A 325 -3.35 7.14 7.35
N ILE A 326 -4.26 8.07 7.08
CA ILE A 326 -4.22 8.92 5.89
C ILE A 326 -3.00 9.83 5.94
N VAL A 327 -2.67 10.40 7.11
CA VAL A 327 -1.44 11.17 7.30
C VAL A 327 -0.22 10.29 7.06
N PHE A 328 -0.19 9.09 7.65
CA PHE A 328 0.91 8.15 7.49
C PHE A 328 1.13 7.73 6.03
N ASP A 329 0.07 7.29 5.35
CA ASP A 329 0.11 6.88 3.95
C ASP A 329 0.45 8.05 3.02
N TYR A 330 0.04 9.28 3.36
CA TYR A 330 0.49 10.48 2.67
C TYR A 330 2.00 10.63 2.82
N LEU A 331 2.53 10.64 4.04
CA LEU A 331 3.96 10.84 4.28
C LEU A 331 4.82 9.76 3.60
N THR A 332 4.41 8.50 3.67
CA THR A 332 5.13 7.39 3.03
C THR A 332 4.81 7.26 1.54
N ALA A 333 3.82 7.96 1.00
CA ALA A 333 3.27 7.66 -0.33
C ALA A 333 2.91 6.17 -0.51
N ASN A 334 2.29 5.56 0.51
CA ASN A 334 1.87 4.16 0.43
C ASN A 334 0.67 4.03 -0.51
N LEU A 335 0.91 3.43 -1.67
CA LEU A 335 -0.10 3.29 -2.71
C LEU A 335 -1.01 2.06 -2.51
N ASP A 336 -0.65 1.10 -1.66
CA ASP A 336 -1.27 -0.24 -1.62
C ASP A 336 -2.42 -0.36 -0.61
N ARG A 337 -3.08 0.78 -0.35
CA ARG A 337 -4.26 0.92 0.53
C ARG A 337 -5.34 1.73 -0.18
N VAL A 338 -5.84 2.80 0.43
CA VAL A 338 -6.95 3.63 -0.09
C VAL A 338 -6.62 4.21 -1.47
N VAL A 339 -5.35 4.57 -1.70
CA VAL A 339 -4.91 5.08 -3.00
C VAL A 339 -5.09 4.04 -4.11
N ASN A 340 -4.87 2.75 -3.82
CA ASN A 340 -5.15 1.68 -4.78
C ASN A 340 -6.65 1.61 -5.09
N ASN A 341 -7.52 1.72 -4.07
CA ASN A 341 -8.97 1.75 -4.29
C ASN A 341 -9.37 2.96 -5.16
N LEU A 342 -8.85 4.16 -4.86
CA LEU A 342 -9.12 5.38 -5.62
C LEU A 342 -8.62 5.29 -7.07
N TYR A 343 -7.42 4.75 -7.28
CA TYR A 343 -6.88 4.59 -8.63
C TYR A 343 -7.71 3.61 -9.45
N ASN A 344 -8.22 2.53 -8.84
CA ASN A 344 -9.00 1.51 -9.55
C ASN A 344 -10.48 1.89 -9.75
N LEU A 345 -10.95 3.02 -9.20
CA LEU A 345 -12.28 3.56 -9.50
C LEU A 345 -12.52 3.78 -11.00
N GLN A 346 -11.47 4.08 -11.76
CA GLN A 346 -11.55 4.27 -13.21
C GLN A 346 -12.00 3.00 -13.96
N TRP A 347 -11.86 1.82 -13.35
CA TRP A 347 -12.22 0.51 -13.92
C TRP A 347 -13.40 -0.14 -13.21
N ASN A 348 -13.60 0.16 -11.91
CA ASN A 348 -14.66 -0.40 -11.10
C ASN A 348 -15.23 0.66 -10.14
N PHE A 349 -16.47 1.10 -10.38
CA PHE A 349 -17.12 2.12 -9.55
C PHE A 349 -17.38 1.66 -8.10
N ALA A 350 -17.49 0.34 -7.86
CA ALA A 350 -17.70 -0.23 -6.52
C ALA A 350 -16.38 -0.41 -5.74
N MET A 351 -15.25 0.08 -6.27
CA MET A 351 -13.93 -0.14 -5.67
C MET A 351 -13.80 0.48 -4.27
N MET A 352 -14.55 1.54 -3.96
CA MET A 352 -14.53 2.18 -2.63
C MET A 352 -15.39 1.46 -1.59
N ASP A 353 -16.26 0.53 -2.00
CA ASP A 353 -17.00 -0.36 -1.09
C ASP A 353 -16.25 -1.66 -0.80
N ALA A 354 -15.16 -1.90 -1.53
CA ALA A 354 -14.31 -3.05 -1.30
C ALA A 354 -13.46 -2.89 -0.02
N PRO A 355 -13.02 -4.02 0.55
CA PRO A 355 -11.96 -4.06 1.55
C PRO A 355 -10.76 -3.17 1.22
N THR A 356 -10.22 -2.48 2.22
CA THR A 356 -8.93 -1.80 2.06
C THR A 356 -7.80 -2.83 2.14
N HIS A 357 -7.01 -2.88 1.07
CA HIS A 357 -5.86 -3.78 1.02
C HIS A 357 -4.85 -3.42 2.12
N ASN A 358 -4.13 -4.41 2.65
CA ASN A 358 -3.10 -4.24 3.69
C ASN A 358 -3.51 -3.47 4.97
N LEU A 359 -4.83 -3.32 5.18
CA LEU A 359 -5.42 -2.78 6.39
C LEU A 359 -6.35 -3.82 6.99
N ARG A 360 -6.19 -4.08 8.28
CA ARG A 360 -7.03 -5.02 9.02
C ARG A 360 -7.44 -4.41 10.33
N ARG A 361 -8.45 -5.00 10.97
CA ARG A 361 -8.90 -4.61 12.31
C ARG A 361 -8.85 -5.81 13.23
N THR A 362 -8.39 -5.62 14.45
CA THR A 362 -8.46 -6.66 15.48
C THR A 362 -9.91 -6.82 15.97
N ILE A 363 -10.30 -8.04 16.36
CA ILE A 363 -11.67 -8.29 16.82
C ILE A 363 -11.93 -7.70 18.20
N ARG A 364 -10.96 -7.80 19.12
CA ARG A 364 -11.15 -7.48 20.54
C ARG A 364 -11.12 -5.96 20.79
N ASP A 365 -10.01 -5.33 20.46
CA ASP A 365 -9.71 -3.92 20.77
C ASP A 365 -9.99 -2.98 19.60
N LYS A 366 -10.49 -3.49 18.45
CA LYS A 366 -10.85 -2.70 17.26
C LYS A 366 -9.72 -1.81 16.72
N LEU A 367 -8.47 -2.19 17.00
CA LEU A 367 -7.27 -1.54 16.49
C LEU A 367 -7.18 -1.78 14.97
N LEU A 368 -7.06 -0.70 14.21
CA LEU A 368 -6.62 -0.76 12.82
C LEU A 368 -5.13 -1.09 12.79
N VAL A 369 -4.78 -2.14 12.06
CA VAL A 369 -3.43 -2.67 11.95
C VAL A 369 -2.88 -2.38 10.57
N PHE A 370 -1.78 -1.64 10.55
CA PHE A 370 -1.14 -1.16 9.33
C PHE A 370 -0.12 -2.20 8.85
N LEU A 371 -0.55 -3.08 7.95
CA LEU A 371 0.29 -4.15 7.40
C LEU A 371 0.93 -3.71 6.07
N ASP A 372 2.04 -4.36 5.72
CA ASP A 372 2.65 -4.35 4.38
C ASP A 372 2.85 -2.94 3.83
N ASN A 373 3.76 -2.23 4.50
CA ASN A 373 4.16 -0.86 4.20
C ASN A 373 5.38 -0.82 3.25
N GLU A 374 5.71 -1.93 2.60
CA GLU A 374 6.87 -2.07 1.71
C GLU A 374 6.80 -1.23 0.43
N SER A 375 5.60 -0.79 0.05
CA SER A 375 5.37 0.12 -1.06
C SER A 375 5.58 1.59 -0.67
N GLY A 376 5.78 1.88 0.63
CA GLY A 376 6.06 3.22 1.14
C GLY A 376 7.50 3.69 0.89
N LEU A 377 7.71 4.98 1.10
CA LEU A 377 8.96 5.72 0.95
C LEU A 377 9.58 5.48 -0.43
N LEU A 378 10.71 4.80 -0.52
CA LEU A 378 11.49 4.64 -1.76
C LEU A 378 10.64 4.24 -2.96
N HIS A 379 9.82 3.19 -2.82
CA HIS A 379 9.00 2.71 -3.93
C HIS A 379 7.86 3.69 -4.26
N GLY A 380 7.12 4.15 -3.25
CA GLY A 380 6.02 5.10 -3.40
C GLY A 380 6.47 6.44 -3.98
N TYR A 381 7.63 6.94 -3.55
CA TYR A 381 8.22 8.20 -4.02
C TYR A 381 8.61 8.17 -5.49
N ARG A 382 9.01 7.01 -6.04
CA ARG A 382 9.25 6.85 -7.47
C ARG A 382 7.98 6.95 -8.32
N LEU A 383 6.81 6.81 -7.71
CA LEU A 383 5.53 6.76 -8.39
C LEU A 383 4.65 8.00 -8.09
N LEU A 384 5.21 9.02 -7.44
CA LEU A 384 4.48 10.23 -7.06
C LEU A 384 3.85 10.94 -8.26
N ASP A 385 4.55 11.05 -9.39
CA ASP A 385 4.00 11.67 -10.61
C ASP A 385 2.65 11.07 -11.02
N LYS A 386 2.45 9.78 -10.71
CA LYS A 386 1.22 9.06 -11.03
C LYS A 386 0.19 9.10 -9.90
N TYR A 387 0.63 9.01 -8.64
CA TYR A 387 -0.28 8.77 -7.51
C TYR A 387 -0.47 9.95 -6.54
N GLU A 388 0.31 11.02 -6.65
CA GLU A 388 0.28 12.14 -5.70
C GLU A 388 -1.08 12.84 -5.63
N SER A 389 -1.82 12.89 -6.74
CA SER A 389 -3.16 13.49 -6.78
C SER A 389 -4.15 12.74 -5.87
N TYR A 390 -4.05 11.41 -5.76
CA TYR A 390 -4.90 10.60 -4.88
C TYR A 390 -4.50 10.77 -3.41
N HIS A 391 -3.20 10.75 -3.12
CA HIS A 391 -2.68 11.05 -1.77
C HIS A 391 -3.11 12.44 -1.31
N SER A 392 -2.93 13.44 -2.17
CA SER A 392 -3.35 14.82 -1.92
C SER A 392 -4.84 14.92 -1.67
N ALA A 393 -5.67 14.22 -2.45
CA ALA A 393 -7.11 14.29 -2.30
C ALA A 393 -7.61 13.64 -1.00
N LEU A 394 -6.91 12.65 -0.46
CA LEU A 394 -7.19 12.09 0.86
C LEU A 394 -6.72 13.04 1.97
N LEU A 395 -5.48 13.53 1.90
CA LEU A 395 -4.97 14.46 2.91
C LEU A 395 -5.82 15.74 2.98
N ASN A 396 -6.18 16.32 1.84
CA ASN A 396 -6.99 17.53 1.76
C ASN A 396 -8.44 17.33 2.25
N SER A 397 -8.87 16.08 2.45
CA SER A 397 -10.19 15.79 3.03
C SER A 397 -10.21 15.88 4.55
N LEU A 398 -9.05 15.98 5.21
CA LEU A 398 -8.94 16.03 6.66
C LEU A 398 -8.95 17.46 7.18
N CYS A 399 -9.79 17.72 8.19
CA CYS A 399 -9.66 18.84 9.12
C CYS A 399 -9.91 18.43 10.58
N VAL A 400 -9.79 17.14 10.89
CA VAL A 400 -9.76 16.62 12.26
C VAL A 400 -8.56 15.70 12.41
N PHE A 401 -7.71 15.95 13.40
CA PHE A 401 -6.46 15.26 13.62
C PHE A 401 -6.32 14.82 15.07
N ARG A 402 -5.55 13.77 15.32
CA ARG A 402 -5.10 13.47 16.68
C ARG A 402 -4.05 14.47 17.10
N ARG A 403 -4.19 15.00 18.31
CA ARG A 403 -3.28 16.03 18.83
C ARG A 403 -1.85 15.51 18.89
N SER A 404 -1.67 14.29 19.40
CA SER A 404 -0.36 13.63 19.49
C SER A 404 0.36 13.55 18.13
N THR A 405 -0.37 13.20 17.07
CA THR A 405 0.19 13.08 15.71
C THR A 405 0.51 14.46 15.13
N ALA A 406 -0.41 15.41 15.27
CA ALA A 406 -0.24 16.77 14.75
C ALA A 406 0.94 17.52 15.39
N ASP A 407 1.10 17.41 16.71
CA ASP A 407 2.20 18.04 17.44
C ASP A 407 3.56 17.49 16.99
N VAL A 408 3.65 16.16 16.78
CA VAL A 408 4.86 15.55 16.24
C VAL A 408 5.14 16.03 14.82
N VAL A 409 4.13 16.08 13.94
CA VAL A 409 4.30 16.59 12.56
C VAL A 409 4.80 18.04 12.57
N LYS A 410 4.20 18.91 13.40
CA LYS A 410 4.62 20.31 13.55
C LYS A 410 6.07 20.42 13.99
N ARG A 411 6.48 19.61 14.98
CA ARG A 411 7.87 19.53 15.46
C ARG A 411 8.82 19.08 14.35
N LEU A 412 8.53 17.97 13.68
CA LEU A 412 9.36 17.44 12.60
C LEU A 412 9.50 18.44 11.44
N ALA A 413 8.42 19.12 11.08
CA ALA A 413 8.41 20.15 10.04
C ALA A 413 9.25 21.38 10.41
N LYS A 414 9.37 21.69 11.71
CA LYS A 414 10.20 22.78 12.22
C LYS A 414 11.68 22.39 12.23
N GLU A 415 11.99 21.16 12.64
CA GLU A 415 13.37 20.69 12.80
C GLU A 415 14.01 20.21 11.49
N GLY A 416 13.22 19.65 10.55
CA GLY A 416 13.71 19.17 9.25
C GLY A 416 14.69 17.98 9.33
N ASN A 417 14.80 17.36 10.51
CA ASN A 417 15.82 16.35 10.87
C ASN A 417 15.31 14.89 10.74
N ILE A 418 14.22 14.63 10.01
CA ILE A 418 13.63 13.28 9.94
C ILE A 418 14.62 12.24 9.41
N GLY A 419 15.47 12.61 8.44
CA GLY A 419 16.50 11.72 7.91
C GLY A 419 17.49 11.26 8.98
N GLU A 420 17.94 12.17 9.84
CA GLU A 420 18.83 11.88 10.96
C GLU A 420 18.13 10.99 12.00
N ILE A 421 16.88 11.31 12.35
CA ILE A 421 16.08 10.51 13.30
C ILE A 421 15.96 9.07 12.80
N LEU A 422 15.58 8.88 11.53
CA LEU A 422 15.41 7.55 10.95
C LEU A 422 16.74 6.78 10.84
N LEU A 423 17.83 7.46 10.47
CA LEU A 423 19.17 6.87 10.41
C LEU A 423 19.67 6.45 11.80
N ASN A 424 19.53 7.32 12.81
CA ASN A 424 19.92 7.02 14.18
C ASN A 424 19.07 5.88 14.76
N THR A 425 17.78 5.83 14.43
CA THR A 425 16.88 4.73 14.79
C THR A 425 17.33 3.41 14.17
N PHE A 426 17.66 3.40 12.87
CA PHE A 426 18.20 2.22 12.20
C PHE A 426 19.52 1.78 12.82
N ASN A 427 20.47 2.70 13.04
CA ASN A 427 21.78 2.39 13.60
C ASN A 427 21.70 1.87 15.05
N ARG A 428 20.75 2.38 15.84
CA ARG A 428 20.51 1.94 17.22
C ARG A 428 19.90 0.55 17.24
N TYR A 429 18.89 0.32 16.40
CA TYR A 429 18.10 -0.90 16.49
C TYR A 429 18.61 -2.02 15.61
N GLU A 430 19.33 -1.77 14.52
CA GLU A 430 19.80 -2.82 13.61
C GLU A 430 21.30 -2.64 13.27
N PRO A 431 22.20 -2.59 14.28
CA PRO A 431 23.61 -2.29 14.08
C PRO A 431 24.33 -3.28 13.15
N ASP A 432 23.91 -4.55 13.15
CA ASP A 432 24.50 -5.63 12.35
C ASP A 432 24.06 -5.60 10.88
N PHE A 433 23.11 -4.72 10.52
CA PHE A 433 22.53 -4.66 9.17
C PHE A 433 23.06 -3.52 8.31
N LYS A 434 24.01 -2.71 8.82
CA LYS A 434 24.57 -1.55 8.10
C LYS A 434 25.25 -1.94 6.78
N ASP A 435 25.87 -3.11 6.73
CA ASP A 435 26.55 -3.61 5.53
C ASP A 435 25.60 -4.30 4.53
N TYR A 436 24.35 -4.55 4.93
CA TYR A 436 23.38 -5.30 4.14
C TYR A 436 22.24 -4.43 3.60
N LEU A 437 21.94 -3.31 4.25
CA LEU A 437 20.90 -2.37 3.84
C LEU A 437 21.43 -0.95 3.89
N PRO A 438 21.32 -0.19 2.78
CA PRO A 438 21.67 1.22 2.79
C PRO A 438 20.67 2.03 3.63
N SER A 439 21.07 3.24 4.02
CA SER A 439 20.16 4.24 4.56
C SER A 439 19.17 4.74 3.49
N LEU A 440 18.18 5.53 3.89
CA LEU A 440 17.34 6.25 2.94
C LEU A 440 18.21 7.18 2.08
N PRO A 441 18.01 7.23 0.75
CA PRO A 441 18.66 8.20 -0.12
C PRO A 441 18.27 9.63 0.24
N GLU A 442 19.21 10.57 0.05
CA GLU A 442 19.00 11.99 0.32
C GLU A 442 17.75 12.55 -0.38
N LYS A 443 17.53 12.20 -1.65
CA LYS A 443 16.31 12.57 -2.38
C LYS A 443 15.02 12.11 -1.69
N SER A 444 15.02 10.92 -1.11
CA SER A 444 13.86 10.40 -0.38
C SER A 444 13.64 11.15 0.94
N ILE A 445 14.72 11.55 1.62
CA ILE A 445 14.64 12.36 2.85
C ILE A 445 14.08 13.75 2.53
N GLN A 446 14.54 14.38 1.45
CA GLN A 446 14.04 15.67 0.97
C GLN A 446 12.53 15.61 0.69
N ILE A 447 12.08 14.60 -0.09
CA ILE A 447 10.66 14.38 -0.36
C ILE A 447 9.88 14.18 0.95
N LEU A 448 10.39 13.39 1.91
CA LEU A 448 9.71 13.20 3.18
C LEU A 448 9.56 14.51 3.98
N ASN A 449 10.63 15.32 4.05
CA ASN A 449 10.58 16.63 4.71
C ASN A 449 9.59 17.60 4.05
N GLU A 450 9.54 17.63 2.71
CA GLU A 450 8.55 18.42 1.97
C GLU A 450 7.12 17.97 2.28
N ARG A 451 6.88 16.65 2.32
CA ARG A 451 5.58 16.08 2.63
C ARG A 451 5.17 16.35 4.08
N ILE A 452 6.10 16.25 5.03
CA ILE A 452 5.87 16.64 6.44
C ILE A 452 5.46 18.12 6.52
N SER A 453 6.18 18.99 5.80
CA SER A 453 5.86 20.43 5.74
C SER A 453 4.46 20.68 5.15
N ARG A 454 4.05 19.88 4.15
CA ARG A 454 2.71 19.96 3.58
C ARG A 454 1.62 19.49 4.54
N VAL A 455 1.83 18.39 5.29
CA VAL A 455 0.89 17.96 6.34
C VAL A 455 0.76 19.05 7.41
N ARG A 456 1.87 19.65 7.86
CA ARG A 456 1.83 20.82 8.77
C ARG A 456 0.95 21.93 8.20
N GLY A 457 1.18 22.32 6.95
CA GLY A 457 0.40 23.39 6.31
C GLY A 457 -1.10 23.09 6.22
N ILE A 458 -1.49 21.82 6.04
CA ILE A 458 -2.91 21.41 6.08
C ILE A 458 -3.47 21.54 7.50
N ILE A 459 -2.73 21.11 8.52
CA ILE A 459 -3.14 21.25 9.92
C ILE A 459 -3.35 22.73 10.27
N GLU A 460 -2.35 23.58 10.00
CA GLU A 460 -2.40 25.04 10.27
C GLU A 460 -3.55 25.72 9.49
N LYS A 461 -3.78 25.30 8.24
CA LYS A 461 -4.93 25.76 7.47
C LYS A 461 -6.24 25.40 8.17
N CYS A 462 -6.42 24.14 8.57
CA CYS A 462 -7.65 23.74 9.28
C CYS A 462 -7.79 24.48 10.61
N GLU A 463 -6.70 24.68 11.36
CA GLU A 463 -6.72 25.50 12.58
C GLU A 463 -7.22 26.91 12.27
N SER A 464 -6.69 27.61 11.27
CA SER A 464 -7.18 28.95 10.90
C SER A 464 -8.64 28.97 10.46
N LEU A 465 -9.15 27.89 9.86
CA LEU A 465 -10.52 27.79 9.37
C LEU A 465 -11.54 27.50 10.49
N TYR A 466 -11.11 26.79 11.54
CA TYR A 466 -12.00 26.25 12.58
C TYR A 466 -11.66 26.73 13.99
N SER A 467 -10.62 27.56 14.16
CA SER A 467 -10.38 28.25 15.43
C SER A 467 -11.56 29.15 15.72
N VAL A 468 -12.15 28.95 16.89
CA VAL A 468 -13.11 29.90 17.44
C VAL A 468 -12.27 31.05 17.98
N ASP A 469 -12.47 32.27 17.49
CA ASP A 469 -11.90 33.46 18.12
C ASP A 469 -12.42 33.50 19.56
N GLU A 470 -11.60 33.08 20.52
CA GLU A 470 -11.84 33.36 21.94
C GLU A 470 -11.68 34.87 22.13
N SER A 471 -12.80 35.59 21.99
CA SER A 471 -12.93 37.03 22.24
C SER A 471 -13.79 37.30 23.45
#